data_AF-A0A1Z4R219-F1
#
_entry.id   AF-A0A1Z4R219-F1
#
_cell.length_a   1.000
_cell.length_b   1.000
_cell.length_c   1.000
_cell.angle_alpha   90.00
_cell.angle_beta   90.00
_cell.angle_gamma   90.00
#
_symmetry.space_group_name_H-M   'P 1'
#
loop_
_entity.id
_entity.type
_entity.pdbx_description
1 polymer ?
#
loop_
_entity_poly.entity_id
_entity_poly.type
_entity_poly.pdbx_seq_one_letter_code
_entity_poly.pdbx_strand_id
1 'polypeptide(L)'
;MRRGLYQYQLVKEEAWKMLSELERKSVCQMLPEPIKKLSYAKREGLIVNFYEMESGEIYKVFTTDCPLIEITISVHSLDKLLDDLRARQNCDHN
;
A
#
# COMPACT_ATOMS: atom_id res chain seq x y z
N MET A 1 13.41 -7.39 -20.15
CA MET A 1 13.18 -6.16 -19.35
C MET A 1 12.80 -6.39 -17.88
N ARG A 2 12.25 -7.54 -17.46
CA ARG A 2 11.88 -7.79 -16.05
C ARG A 2 13.06 -7.81 -15.05
N ARG A 3 14.27 -8.23 -15.45
CA ARG A 3 15.44 -8.34 -14.54
C ARG A 3 15.85 -7.00 -13.91
N GLY A 4 15.77 -5.89 -14.64
CA GLY A 4 16.15 -4.57 -14.11
C GLY A 4 15.19 -4.07 -13.02
N LEU A 5 13.89 -4.34 -13.15
CA LEU A 5 12.88 -4.01 -12.13
C LEU A 5 13.10 -4.81 -10.85
N TYR A 6 13.43 -6.11 -10.96
CA TYR A 6 13.74 -6.95 -9.79
C TYR A 6 15.01 -6.49 -9.08
N GLN A 7 16.07 -6.16 -9.83
CA GLN A 7 17.32 -5.65 -9.25
C GLN A 7 17.10 -4.32 -8.53
N TYR A 8 16.33 -3.40 -9.11
CA TYR A 8 16.01 -2.13 -8.49
C TYR A 8 15.17 -2.27 -7.21
N GLN A 9 14.18 -3.16 -7.20
CA GLN A 9 13.38 -3.46 -6.01
C GLN A 9 14.24 -4.04 -4.89
N LEU A 10 15.14 -4.97 -5.23
CA LEU A 10 16.07 -5.57 -4.27
C LEU A 10 17.01 -4.53 -3.66
N VAL A 11 17.54 -3.62 -4.48
CA VAL A 11 18.38 -2.50 -4.01
C VAL A 11 17.59 -1.55 -3.08
N LYS A 12 16.31 -1.28 -3.39
CA LYS A 12 15.45 -0.49 -2.49
C LYS A 12 15.23 -1.18 -1.16
N GLU A 13 15.01 -2.48 -1.15
CA GLU A 13 14.82 -3.26 0.07
C GLU A 13 16.10 -3.32 0.90
N GLU A 14 17.26 -3.49 0.28
CA GLU A 14 18.55 -3.45 0.97
C GLU A 14 18.82 -2.06 1.55
N ALA A 15 18.62 -0.99 0.78
CA ALA A 15 18.74 0.38 1.28
C ALA A 15 17.79 0.64 2.45
N TRP A 16 16.54 0.17 2.37
CA TRP A 16 15.57 0.27 3.47
C TRP A 16 16.03 -0.48 4.73
N LYS A 17 16.65 -1.65 4.56
CA LYS A 17 17.21 -2.44 5.67
C LYS A 17 18.41 -1.77 6.34
N MET A 18 19.19 -0.98 5.61
CA MET A 18 20.34 -0.24 6.15
C MET A 18 19.96 1.01 6.96
N LEU A 19 18.76 1.56 6.76
CA LEU A 19 18.27 2.70 7.55
C LEU A 19 18.09 2.32 9.03
N SER A 20 18.52 3.22 9.92
CA SER A 20 18.20 3.17 11.35
C SER A 20 16.70 3.37 11.60
N GLU A 21 16.21 3.03 12.79
CA GLU A 21 14.80 3.23 13.14
C GLU A 21 14.37 4.70 13.05
N LEU A 22 15.25 5.62 13.44
CA LEU A 22 14.99 7.06 13.35
C LEU A 22 14.84 7.52 11.89
N GLU A 23 15.73 7.05 11.01
CA GLU A 23 15.68 7.38 9.59
C GLU A 23 14.45 6.78 8.91
N ARG A 24 14.12 5.51 9.21
CA ARG A 24 12.88 4.90 8.71
C ARG A 24 11.65 5.68 9.16
N LYS A 25 11.62 6.13 10.41
CA LYS A 25 10.54 6.97 10.94
C LYS A 25 10.44 8.30 10.21
N SER A 26 11.58 8.95 9.95
CA SER A 26 11.64 10.18 9.16
C SER A 26 11.12 9.98 7.74
N VAL A 27 11.55 8.92 7.05
CA VAL A 27 11.05 8.60 5.71
C VAL A 27 9.54 8.34 5.73
N CYS A 28 9.05 7.56 6.69
CA CYS A 28 7.61 7.33 6.86
C CYS A 28 6.82 8.62 7.09
N GLN A 29 7.40 9.60 7.80
CA GLN A 29 6.76 10.91 8.01
C GLN A 29 6.69 11.74 6.72
N MET A 30 7.69 11.63 5.85
CA MET A 30 7.72 12.31 4.55
C MET A 30 6.80 11.69 3.51
N LEU A 31 6.28 10.47 3.74
CA LEU A 31 5.35 9.85 2.81
C LEU A 31 4.04 10.66 2.68
N PRO A 32 3.48 10.77 1.47
CA PRO A 32 2.13 11.29 1.27
C PRO A 32 1.10 10.54 2.12
N GLU A 33 0.09 11.28 2.59
CA GLU A 33 -0.99 10.75 3.42
C GLU A 33 -1.70 9.51 2.81
N PRO A 34 -1.98 9.46 1.49
CA PRO A 34 -2.60 8.29 0.87
C PRO A 34 -1.72 7.03 0.99
N ILE A 35 -0.40 7.18 0.81
CA ILE A 35 0.56 6.09 0.91
C ILE A 35 0.65 5.59 2.36
N LYS A 36 0.59 6.49 3.34
CA LYS A 36 0.55 6.11 4.77
C LYS A 36 -0.68 5.27 5.08
N LYS A 37 -1.87 5.71 4.65
CA LYS A 37 -3.14 5.00 4.83
C LYS A 37 -3.12 3.60 4.19
N LEU A 38 -2.66 3.49 2.95
CA LEU A 38 -2.54 2.21 2.24
C LEU A 38 -1.49 1.29 2.88
N SER A 39 -0.37 1.84 3.33
CA SER A 39 0.66 1.07 4.05
C SER A 39 0.14 0.52 5.38
N TYR A 40 -0.66 1.30 6.10
CA TYR A 40 -1.33 0.85 7.31
C TYR A 40 -2.37 -0.23 6.99
N ALA A 41 -3.23 -0.02 5.99
CA ALA A 41 -4.22 -1.01 5.56
C ALA A 41 -3.57 -2.36 5.17
N LYS A 42 -2.42 -2.32 4.51
CA LYS A 42 -1.62 -3.52 4.19
C LYS A 42 -1.12 -4.23 5.45
N ARG A 43 -0.65 -3.48 6.44
CA ARG A 43 -0.17 -4.03 7.71
C ARG A 43 -1.28 -4.71 8.51
N GLU A 44 -2.49 -4.14 8.48
CA GLU A 44 -3.69 -4.70 9.13
C GLU A 44 -4.32 -5.85 8.33
N GLY A 45 -3.75 -6.22 7.17
CA GLY A 45 -4.28 -7.29 6.33
C GLY A 45 -5.60 -6.94 5.62
N LEU A 46 -5.99 -5.67 5.55
CA LEU A 46 -7.14 -5.22 4.77
C LEU A 46 -6.88 -5.29 3.25
N ILE A 47 -5.62 -5.12 2.86
CA ILE A 47 -5.18 -5.22 1.47
C ILE A 47 -3.90 -6.06 1.40
N VAL A 48 -3.69 -6.73 0.28
CA VAL A 48 -2.48 -7.50 -0.03
C VAL A 48 -1.36 -6.57 -0.45
N ASN A 49 -1.65 -5.64 -1.37
CA ASN A 49 -0.66 -4.71 -1.88
C ASN A 49 -1.31 -3.49 -2.54
N PHE A 50 -0.49 -2.52 -2.94
CA PHE A 50 -0.93 -1.40 -3.78
C PHE A 50 0.21 -0.87 -4.66
N TYR A 51 -0.14 -0.18 -5.73
CA TYR A 51 0.77 0.57 -6.59
C TYR A 51 0.18 1.94 -6.91
N GLU A 52 1.04 2.95 -6.96
CA GLU A 52 0.70 4.27 -7.48
C GLU A 52 0.79 4.25 -9.00
N MET A 53 -0.26 4.71 -9.67
CA MET A 53 -0.38 4.74 -11.14
C MET A 53 -0.07 6.12 -11.70
N GLU A 54 -0.59 7.14 -11.03
CA GLU A 54 -0.40 8.55 -11.35
C GLU A 54 -0.03 9.25 -10.05
N SER A 55 1.11 9.96 -10.07
CA SER A 55 1.76 10.54 -8.89
C SER A 55 0.77 11.32 -8.03
N GLY A 56 0.38 10.73 -6.90
CA GLY A 56 -0.49 11.29 -5.88
C GLY A 56 -1.99 11.08 -6.11
N GLU A 57 -2.43 10.71 -7.30
CA GLU A 57 -3.85 10.80 -7.70
C GLU A 57 -4.54 9.45 -7.83
N ILE A 58 -3.89 8.46 -8.44
CA ILE A 58 -4.52 7.17 -8.77
C ILE A 58 -3.69 6.02 -8.21
N TYR A 59 -4.38 5.08 -7.53
CA TYR A 59 -3.78 3.91 -6.92
C TYR A 59 -4.49 2.64 -7.39
N LYS A 60 -3.70 1.60 -7.67
CA LYS A 60 -4.17 0.22 -7.81
C LYS A 60 -4.02 -0.49 -6.48
N VAL A 61 -5.11 -1.07 -5.98
CA VAL A 61 -5.19 -1.75 -4.69
C VAL A 61 -5.57 -3.21 -4.91
N PHE A 62 -4.91 -4.12 -4.21
CA PHE A 62 -5.15 -5.56 -4.26
C PHE A 62 -5.76 -5.98 -2.93
N THR A 63 -7.00 -6.44 -2.91
CA THR A 63 -7.70 -6.82 -1.67
C THR A 63 -7.47 -8.30 -1.34
N THR A 64 -7.71 -8.67 -0.07
CA THR A 64 -7.55 -10.06 0.40
C THR A 64 -8.71 -10.95 -0.03
N ASP A 65 -9.90 -10.39 -0.16
CA ASP A 65 -11.14 -11.04 -0.59
C ASP A 65 -11.06 -11.53 -2.05
N CYS A 66 -10.37 -10.78 -2.91
CA CYS A 66 -10.15 -11.14 -4.31
C CYS A 66 -8.73 -10.74 -4.75
N PRO A 67 -7.68 -11.53 -4.43
CA PRO A 67 -6.29 -11.17 -4.74
C PRO A 67 -5.99 -11.07 -6.24
N LEU A 68 -6.92 -11.53 -7.09
CA LEU A 68 -6.86 -11.43 -8.56
C LEU A 68 -7.56 -10.19 -9.12
N ILE A 69 -8.33 -9.44 -8.31
CA ILE A 69 -9.05 -8.24 -8.75
C ILE A 69 -8.30 -7.01 -8.27
N GLU A 70 -7.74 -6.27 -9.23
CA GLU A 70 -7.13 -4.97 -8.99
C GLU A 70 -8.21 -3.90 -8.96
N ILE A 71 -8.32 -3.16 -7.85
CA ILE A 71 -9.22 -2.02 -7.75
C ILE A 71 -8.41 -0.75 -8.03
N THR A 72 -8.75 -0.06 -9.10
CA THR A 72 -8.21 1.28 -9.38
C THR A 72 -9.08 2.31 -8.66
N ILE A 73 -8.48 3.10 -7.77
CA ILE A 73 -9.15 4.18 -7.04
C ILE A 73 -8.42 5.51 -7.22
N SER A 74 -9.18 6.60 -7.15
CA SER A 74 -8.63 7.93 -6.95
C SER A 74 -8.37 8.19 -5.47
N VAL A 75 -7.46 9.11 -5.17
CA VAL A 75 -7.17 9.56 -3.81
C VAL A 75 -8.41 10.02 -3.04
N HIS A 76 -9.36 10.64 -3.74
CA HIS A 76 -10.62 11.12 -3.16
C HIS A 76 -11.56 9.99 -2.70
N SER A 77 -11.40 8.79 -3.27
CA SER A 77 -12.21 7.61 -2.94
C SER A 77 -11.53 6.68 -1.95
N LEU A 78 -10.29 7.00 -1.52
CA LEU A 78 -9.48 6.12 -0.68
C LEU A 78 -10.13 5.84 0.68
N ASP A 79 -10.59 6.87 1.38
CA ASP A 79 -11.17 6.70 2.71
C ASP A 79 -12.43 5.83 2.67
N LYS A 80 -13.30 6.07 1.67
CA LYS A 80 -14.48 5.25 1.43
C LYS A 80 -14.12 3.79 1.17
N LEU A 81 -13.12 3.52 0.33
CA LEU A 81 -12.66 2.15 0.07
C LEU A 81 -12.19 1.47 1.36
N LEU A 82 -11.38 2.15 2.17
CA LEU A 82 -10.84 1.59 3.41
C LEU A 82 -11.93 1.27 4.43
N ASP A 83 -12.94 2.14 4.55
CA ASP A 83 -14.08 1.90 5.42
C ASP A 83 -14.94 0.73 4.93
N ASP A 84 -15.19 0.63 3.62
CA ASP A 84 -15.89 -0.50 3.01
C ASP A 84 -15.15 -1.83 3.26
N LEU A 85 -13.82 -1.85 3.14
CA LEU A 85 -13.01 -3.04 3.42
C LEU A 85 -13.03 -3.45 4.89
N ARG A 86 -12.94 -2.49 5.80
CA ARG A 86 -13.06 -2.75 7.25
C ARG A 86 -14.43 -3.31 7.61
N ALA A 87 -15.50 -2.75 7.03
CA ALA A 87 -16.85 -3.23 7.26
C ALA A 87 -16.99 -4.70 6.85
N ARG A 88 -16.48 -5.09 5.67
CA ARG A 88 -16.49 -6.49 5.19
C ARG A 88 -15.70 -7.43 6.09
N GLN A 89 -14.48 -7.05 6.46
CA GLN A 89 -13.63 -7.87 7.34
C GLN A 89 -14.33 -8.18 8.67
N ASN A 90 -15.04 -7.20 9.25
CA ASN A 90 -15.79 -7.39 10.49
C ASN A 90 -17.04 -8.28 10.31
N CYS A 91 -17.65 -8.30 9.13
CA CYS A 91 -18.78 -9.19 8.84
C CYS A 91 -18.37 -10.66 8.69
N ASP A 92 -17.19 -10.93 8.14
CA ASP A 92 -16.69 -12.30 7.95
C ASP A 92 -16.20 -12.96 9.27
N HIS A 93 -16.02 -12.17 10.33
CA HIS A 93 -15.59 -12.64 11.66
C HIS A 93 -16.76 -12.87 12.65
N ASN A 94 -18.01 -12.80 12.19
CA ASN A 94 -19.23 -13.12 12.95
C ASN A 94 -19.85 -14.43 12.45
#